data_AF-A0A2X2SW85-F1
#
_entry.id   AF-A0A2X2SW85-F1
#
_cell.length_a   1.000
_cell.length_b   1.000
_cell.length_c   1.000
_cell.angle_alpha   90.00
_cell.angle_beta   90.00
_cell.angle_gamma   90.00
#
_symmetry.space_group_name_H-M   'P 1'
#
loop_
_entity.id
_entity.type
_entity.pdbx_description
1 polymer ?
#
loop_
_entity_poly.entity_id
_entity_poly.type
_entity_poly.pdbx_seq_one_letter_code
_entity_poly.pdbx_strand_id
1 'polypeptide(L)'
;MTDSGIDEIFQFVTGALVFGQPRVQVSIFPFRMTDANMERHKYSTYINFWKELKPGYDYFAANHQPPGVAVVSGNYVISKPAVMTPVQPQLASNYKLTEAK
;
A
#
# COMPACT_ATOMS: atom_id res chain seq x y z
N MET A 1 12.26 -3.10 10.99
CA MET A 1 12.19 -1.74 10.45
C MET A 1 13.14 -0.90 11.27
N THR A 2 14.06 -0.18 10.63
CA THR A 2 15.09 0.67 11.27
C THR A 2 14.86 2.13 10.90
N ASP A 3 15.50 3.06 11.61
CA ASP A 3 15.39 4.50 11.34
C ASP A 3 15.72 4.84 9.89
N SER A 4 16.82 4.29 9.36
CA SER A 4 17.21 4.46 7.95
C SER A 4 16.15 3.99 6.95
N GLY A 5 15.43 2.90 7.26
CA GLY A 5 14.36 2.39 6.40
C GLY A 5 13.09 3.24 6.48
N ILE A 6 12.83 3.87 7.63
CA ILE A 6 11.75 4.85 7.77
C ILE A 6 12.06 6.12 6.98
N ASP A 7 13.30 6.59 7.02
CA ASP A 7 13.73 7.78 6.26
C ASP A 7 13.50 7.59 4.75
N GLU A 8 13.85 6.42 4.23
CA GLU A 8 13.61 6.07 2.82
C GLU A 8 12.11 6.07 2.47
N ILE A 9 11.27 5.46 3.32
CA ILE A 9 9.81 5.48 3.14
C ILE A 9 9.29 6.92 3.16
N PHE A 10 9.78 7.76 4.07
CA PHE A 10 9.38 9.16 4.18
C PHE A 10 9.72 9.93 2.89
N GLN A 11 10.93 9.75 2.35
CA GLN A 11 11.33 10.36 1.09
C GLN A 11 10.41 9.98 -0.08
N PHE A 12 10.09 8.69 -0.23
CA PHE A 12 9.17 8.24 -1.29
C PHE A 12 7.76 8.80 -1.13
N VAL A 13 7.24 8.80 0.11
CA VAL A 13 5.89 9.32 0.41
C VAL A 13 5.84 10.83 0.16
N THR A 14 6.83 11.59 0.64
CA THR A 14 6.93 13.03 0.40
C THR A 14 7.01 13.33 -1.10
N GLY A 15 7.84 12.60 -1.86
CA GLY A 15 7.91 12.74 -3.30
C GLY A 15 6.55 12.50 -3.97
N ALA A 16 5.89 11.38 -3.67
CA ALA A 16 4.58 11.04 -4.23
C ALA A 16 3.54 12.15 -3.98
N LEU A 17 3.48 12.68 -2.75
CA LEU A 17 2.55 13.75 -2.38
C LEU A 17 2.88 15.07 -3.08
N VAL A 18 4.15 15.48 -3.13
CA VAL A 18 4.60 16.71 -3.80
C VAL A 18 4.31 16.66 -5.30
N PHE A 19 4.43 15.50 -5.93
CA PHE A 19 4.13 15.29 -7.35
C PHE A 19 2.65 14.96 -7.64
N GLY A 20 1.76 15.17 -6.67
CA GLY A 20 0.31 15.17 -6.91
C GLY A 20 -0.40 13.83 -6.75
N GLN A 21 0.25 12.81 -6.19
CA GLN A 21 -0.46 11.59 -5.78
C GLN A 21 -1.28 11.90 -4.52
N PRO A 22 -2.63 11.79 -4.55
CA PRO A 22 -3.48 12.27 -3.45
C PRO A 22 -3.46 11.36 -2.22
N ARG A 23 -3.00 10.11 -2.37
CA ARG A 23 -2.91 9.12 -1.30
C ARG A 23 -1.83 8.09 -1.60
N VAL A 24 -1.12 7.65 -0.57
CA VAL A 24 -0.17 6.54 -0.66
C VAL A 24 -0.72 5.37 0.14
N GLN A 25 -0.97 4.24 -0.53
CA GLN A 25 -1.40 3.02 0.16
C GLN A 25 -0.18 2.30 0.71
N VAL A 26 -0.20 2.02 2.02
CA VAL A 26 0.89 1.33 2.71
C VAL A 26 0.36 0.02 3.27
N SER A 27 1.10 -1.07 3.08
CA SER A 27 0.80 -2.37 3.68
C SER A 27 1.99 -2.80 4.53
N ILE A 28 1.72 -3.17 5.79
CA ILE A 28 2.74 -3.54 6.77
C ILE A 28 2.45 -4.97 7.22
N PHE A 29 3.47 -5.82 7.17
CA PHE A 29 3.38 -7.21 7.59
C PHE A 29 4.33 -7.45 8.78
N PRO A 30 3.94 -8.29 9.76
CA PRO A 30 4.71 -8.49 10.99
C PRO A 30 6.07 -9.17 10.72
N PHE A 31 6.15 -9.97 9.68
CA PHE A 31 7.32 -10.69 9.21
C PHE A 31 7.08 -11.12 7.75
N ARG A 32 8.08 -11.74 7.11
CA ARG A 32 7.87 -12.41 5.82
C ARG A 32 6.93 -13.61 6.02
N MET A 33 5.68 -13.51 5.59
CA MET A 33 4.59 -14.43 5.95
C MET A 33 4.64 -15.79 5.20
N THR A 34 5.84 -16.34 5.02
CA THR A 34 6.07 -17.72 4.59
C THR A 34 5.40 -18.69 5.56
N ASP A 35 5.02 -19.88 5.08
CA ASP A 35 4.34 -20.89 5.89
C ASP A 35 5.18 -21.32 7.11
N ALA A 36 6.50 -21.44 6.94
CA ALA A 36 7.43 -21.72 8.04
C ALA A 36 7.39 -20.65 9.14
N ASN A 37 7.32 -19.36 8.78
CA ASN A 37 7.23 -18.28 9.75
C ASN A 37 5.84 -18.21 10.40
N MET A 38 4.77 -18.53 9.67
CA MET A 38 3.43 -18.63 10.25
C MET A 38 3.36 -19.74 11.30
N GLU A 39 3.92 -20.91 10.98
CA GLU A 39 3.98 -22.05 11.89
C GLU A 39 4.81 -21.73 13.13
N ARG A 40 5.96 -21.06 12.95
CA ARG A 40 6.82 -20.62 14.05
C ARG A 40 6.08 -19.73 15.05
N HIS A 41 5.13 -18.92 14.59
CA HIS A 41 4.37 -18.00 15.44
C HIS A 41 2.91 -18.42 15.66
N LYS A 42 2.57 -19.70 15.47
CA LYS A 42 1.19 -20.21 15.58
C LYS A 42 0.51 -19.96 16.92
N TYR A 43 1.28 -19.76 17.99
CA TYR A 43 0.78 -19.49 19.35
C TYR A 43 0.69 -18.00 19.69
N SER A 44 0.92 -17.11 18.73
CA SER A 44 0.73 -15.66 18.91
C SER A 44 -0.74 -15.34 19.18
N THR A 45 -0.99 -14.37 20.06
CA THR A 45 -2.32 -13.79 20.27
C THR A 45 -2.90 -13.16 19.00
N TYR A 46 -2.04 -12.80 18.04
CA TYR A 46 -2.42 -12.19 16.76
C TYR A 46 -2.52 -13.18 15.61
N ILE A 47 -2.43 -14.50 15.86
CA ILE A 47 -2.36 -15.49 14.78
C ILE A 47 -3.58 -15.45 13.85
N ASN A 48 -4.78 -15.20 14.37
CA ASN A 48 -5.99 -15.09 13.56
C ASN A 48 -5.94 -13.87 12.64
N PHE A 49 -5.51 -12.73 13.18
CA PHE A 49 -5.28 -11.52 12.38
C PHE A 49 -4.25 -11.75 11.27
N TRP A 50 -3.12 -12.40 11.58
CA TRP A 50 -2.11 -12.70 10.57
C TRP A 50 -2.59 -13.67 9.49
N LYS A 51 -3.48 -14.61 9.83
CA LYS A 51 -4.13 -15.47 8.82
C LYS A 51 -4.99 -14.66 7.84
N GLU A 52 -5.62 -13.58 8.29
CA GLU A 52 -6.39 -12.69 7.40
C GLU A 52 -5.48 -11.86 6.48
N LEU A 53 -4.28 -11.48 6.94
CA LEU A 53 -3.31 -10.74 6.12
C LEU A 53 -2.59 -11.62 5.09
N LYS A 54 -2.38 -12.91 5.40
CA LYS A 54 -1.56 -13.82 4.59
C LYS A 54 -1.98 -13.90 3.12
N PRO A 55 -3.27 -14.02 2.76
CA PRO A 55 -3.68 -14.03 1.34
C PRO A 55 -3.22 -12.78 0.57
N GLY A 56 -3.23 -11.61 1.22
CA GLY A 56 -2.76 -10.37 0.61
C GLY A 56 -1.23 -10.34 0.43
N TYR A 57 -0.50 -10.84 1.43
CA TYR A 57 0.96 -11.01 1.33
C TYR A 57 1.33 -11.97 0.21
N ASP A 58 0.69 -13.15 0.15
CA ASP A 58 0.99 -14.18 -0.84
C ASP A 58 0.69 -13.67 -2.26
N TYR A 59 -0.42 -12.94 -2.44
CA TYR A 59 -0.73 -12.29 -3.71
C TYR A 59 0.36 -11.30 -4.13
N PHE A 60 0.77 -10.42 -3.23
CA PHE A 60 1.81 -9.43 -3.52
C PHE A 60 3.15 -10.10 -3.84
N ALA A 61 3.54 -11.11 -3.07
CA ALA A 61 4.80 -11.84 -3.26
C ALA A 61 4.86 -12.55 -4.62
N ALA A 62 3.73 -13.02 -5.15
CA ALA A 62 3.64 -13.69 -6.44
C ALA A 62 3.52 -12.73 -7.63
N ASN A 63 2.79 -11.62 -7.48
CA ASN A 63 2.43 -10.73 -8.59
C ASN A 63 3.18 -9.40 -8.60
N HIS A 64 3.89 -9.06 -7.50
CA HIS A 64 4.53 -7.76 -7.29
C HIS A 64 3.56 -6.57 -7.42
N GLN A 65 2.27 -6.81 -7.20
CA GLN A 65 1.20 -5.81 -7.25
C GLN A 65 0.38 -5.88 -5.96
N PRO A 66 0.05 -4.74 -5.34
CA PRO A 66 -0.75 -4.75 -4.12
C PRO A 66 -2.16 -5.26 -4.43
N PRO A 67 -2.72 -6.17 -3.60
CA PRO A 67 -4.10 -6.60 -3.74
C PRO A 67 -5.07 -5.47 -3.35
N GLY A 68 -6.34 -5.64 -3.72
CA GLY A 68 -7.41 -4.86 -3.11
C GLY A 68 -7.57 -5.29 -1.65
N VAL A 69 -7.67 -4.33 -0.73
CA VAL A 69 -7.85 -4.59 0.70
C VAL A 69 -8.98 -3.72 1.23
N ALA A 70 -9.90 -4.33 1.96
CA ALA A 70 -10.97 -3.65 2.69
C ALA A 70 -11.09 -4.23 4.10
N VAL A 71 -11.70 -3.49 5.02
CA VAL A 71 -12.06 -3.99 6.35
C VAL A 71 -13.58 -4.07 6.44
N VAL A 72 -14.11 -5.27 6.67
CA VAL A 72 -15.55 -5.53 6.78
C VAL A 72 -15.82 -6.18 8.12
N SER A 73 -16.64 -5.53 8.96
CA SER A 73 -16.97 -5.99 10.31
C SER A 73 -15.74 -6.31 11.17
N GLY A 74 -14.67 -5.53 11.00
CA GLY A 74 -13.40 -5.71 11.72
C GLY A 74 -12.42 -6.73 11.11
N ASN A 75 -12.80 -7.42 10.03
CA ASN A 75 -11.95 -8.43 9.38
C ASN A 75 -11.38 -7.90 8.07
N TYR A 76 -10.16 -8.32 7.74
CA TYR A 76 -9.52 -7.98 6.46
C TYR A 76 -10.09 -8.84 5.33
N VAL A 77 -10.57 -8.17 4.28
CA VAL A 77 -11.06 -8.80 3.04
C VAL A 77 -10.11 -8.45 1.92
N ILE A 78 -9.51 -9.49 1.34
CA ILE A 78 -8.54 -9.38 0.24
C ILE A 78 -9.25 -9.68 -1.08
N SER A 79 -9.07 -8.80 -2.05
CA SER A 79 -9.61 -8.93 -3.40
C SER A 79 -8.51 -8.75 -4.45
N LYS A 80 -8.80 -9.11 -5.70
CA LYS A 80 -7.90 -8.79 -6.82
C LYS A 80 -7.71 -7.26 -6.89
N PRO A 81 -6.56 -6.78 -7.38
CA PRO A 81 -6.30 -5.36 -7.51
C PRO A 81 -7.48 -4.70 -8.22
N ALA A 82 -8.09 -3.71 -7.57
CA ALA A 82 -8.99 -2.83 -8.28
C ALA A 82 -8.12 -2.12 -9.32
N VAL A 83 -8.53 -2.17 -10.59
CA VAL A 83 -7.86 -1.41 -11.65
C VAL A 83 -7.96 0.05 -11.24
N MET A 84 -6.88 0.62 -10.71
CA MET A 84 -6.81 2.05 -10.49
C MET A 84 -6.75 2.66 -11.87
N THR A 85 -7.86 3.20 -12.37
CA THR A 85 -7.80 4.13 -13.51
C THR A 85 -6.85 5.24 -13.10
N PRO A 86 -5.75 5.48 -13.83
CA PRO A 86 -4.90 6.62 -13.52
C PRO A 86 -5.79 7.86 -13.63
N VAL A 87 -6.09 8.50 -12.50
CA VAL A 87 -6.56 9.88 -12.52
C VAL A 87 -5.34 10.66 -12.97
N GLN A 88 -5.24 10.94 -14.27
CA GLN A 88 -4.26 11.87 -14.81
C GLN A 88 -4.39 13.16 -13.98
N PRO A 89 -3.29 13.70 -13.42
CA PRO A 89 -3.33 15.01 -12.80
C PRO A 89 -3.74 16.01 -13.88
N GLN A 90 -4.98 16.48 -13.83
CA GLN A 90 -5.48 17.54 -14.70
C GLN A 90 -5.01 18.88 -14.13
N LEU A 91 -3.70 19.04 -13.95
CA LEU A 91 -3.08 20.24 -13.42
C LEU A 91 -1.80 20.56 -14.20
N ALA A 92 -1.94 20.79 -15.50
CA ALA A 92 -1.10 21.72 -16.24
C ALA A 92 -1.85 22.13 -17.52
N SER A 93 -1.79 23.43 -17.86
CA SER A 93 -2.23 24.02 -19.13
C SER A 93 -3.63 24.65 -19.21
N ASN A 94 -4.04 25.45 -18.20
CA ASN A 94 -5.06 26.49 -18.41
C ASN A 94 -4.64 27.91 -17.98
N TYR A 95 -3.35 28.15 -17.70
CA TYR A 95 -2.86 29.53 -17.60
C TYR A 95 -2.69 30.11 -19.00
N LYS A 96 -3.78 30.64 -19.56
CA LYS A 96 -3.68 31.66 -20.61
C LYS A 96 -3.02 32.87 -19.97
N LEU A 97 -1.76 33.14 -20.33
CA LEU A 97 -1.18 34.47 -20.17
C LEU A 97 -1.99 35.41 -21.07
N THR A 98 -2.93 36.14 -20.48
CA THR A 98 -3.48 37.35 -21.11
C THR A 98 -2.34 38.37 -21.17
N GLU A 99 -1.82 38.62 -22.37
CA GLU A 99 -0.96 39.77 -22.63
C GLU A 99 -1.73 41.04 -22.27
N ALA A 100 -1.16 41.82 -21.35
CA ALA A 100 -1.63 43.16 -21.05
C ALA A 100 -1.30 44.10 -22.21
N LYS A 101 -2.26 44.98 -22.51
CA LYS A 101 -2.31 45.96 -23.59
C LYS A 101 -1.13 46.94 -23.62
#